data_AF-A0A9P7KGU0-F1
#
_entry.id   AF-A0A9P7KGU0-F1
#
_cell.length_a   1.000
_cell.length_b   1.000
_cell.length_c   1.000
_cell.angle_alpha   90.00
_cell.angle_beta   90.00
_cell.angle_gamma   90.00
#
_symmetry.space_group_name_H-M   'P 1'
#
loop_
_entity.id
_entity.type
_entity.pdbx_description
1 polymer ?
#
loop_
_entity_poly.entity_id
_entity_poly.type
_entity_poly.pdbx_seq_one_letter_code
_entity_poly.pdbx_strand_id
1 'polypeptide(L)'
;MPVLNLLNPNGTFINPFQDRLDIGVCLRNTSGSADIFFHIQQPGGTQYDPATGFTAGDAKTDPGRLSQDKLRTAVEHHSEWYSRTHSPFISTFDNLDNVLRWADKMKSFREMRGITSGSLCLAEIRPGLLPWGTVWYTRFCDLIRDVGAKVQDVAKNKYEYVFAGNIPSEAISWYGPVDEYRGCLERTQQSALNLSELFKHLNIQGGANKVGTLLQGNGTLEQEPEVRNNELDGSGEEEEEEEEEEERSSEPPAGLQSAQMVLHGGTGLSF
;
A
#
# COMPACT_ATOMS: atom_id res chain seq x y z
N MET A 1 30.32 -4.89 0.42
CA MET A 1 30.75 -3.52 0.78
C MET A 1 29.92 -3.11 2.00
N PRO A 2 30.51 -2.78 3.15
CA PRO A 2 29.73 -2.43 4.33
C PRO A 2 29.06 -1.07 4.11
N VAL A 3 27.77 -0.98 4.41
CA VAL A 3 27.01 0.27 4.42
C VAL A 3 27.52 1.10 5.59
N LEU A 4 28.35 2.10 5.30
CA LEU A 4 28.82 3.07 6.28
C LEU A 4 27.62 3.90 6.76
N ASN A 5 27.18 3.63 7.98
CA ASN A 5 26.24 4.47 8.73
C ASN A 5 26.89 5.85 8.94
N LEU A 6 26.36 6.88 8.29
CA LEU A 6 26.76 8.27 8.52
C LEU A 6 25.94 8.83 9.70
N LEU A 7 26.44 8.59 10.91
CA LEU A 7 26.02 9.32 12.10
C LEU A 7 26.62 10.74 12.04
N ASN A 8 25.88 11.76 12.45
CA ASN A 8 26.49 13.08 12.72
C ASN A 8 27.32 13.04 14.03
N PRO A 9 28.12 14.07 14.35
CA PRO A 9 28.95 14.12 15.56
C PRO A 9 28.21 13.97 16.90
N ASN A 10 26.89 14.18 16.91
CA ASN A 10 26.00 14.06 18.06
C ASN A 10 25.27 12.70 18.11
N GLY A 11 25.65 11.72 17.27
CA GLY A 11 25.06 10.38 17.29
C GLY A 11 23.62 10.31 16.76
N THR A 12 23.12 11.37 16.13
CA THR A 12 21.81 11.39 15.49
C THR A 12 21.93 10.82 14.08
N PHE A 13 21.01 9.92 13.70
CA PHE A 13 20.91 9.44 12.33
C PHE A 13 20.60 10.62 11.41
N ILE A 14 21.50 10.90 10.46
CA ILE A 14 21.22 11.88 9.41
C ILE A 14 20.25 11.20 8.45
N ASN A 15 19.04 11.74 8.35
CA ASN A 15 18.11 11.39 7.31
C ASN A 15 18.77 11.67 5.94
N PRO A 16 19.02 10.65 5.10
CA PRO A 16 19.68 10.84 3.81
C PRO A 16 18.84 11.68 2.83
N PHE A 17 17.58 11.96 3.15
CA PHE A 17 16.64 12.81 2.41
C PHE A 17 16.53 14.24 2.96
N GLN A 18 16.96 14.53 4.20
CA GLN A 18 16.74 15.85 4.83
C GLN A 18 17.61 16.96 4.26
N ASP A 19 18.82 16.60 3.81
CA ASP A 19 19.80 17.54 3.25
C ASP A 19 20.03 17.34 1.75
N ARG A 20 19.29 16.45 1.08
CA ARG A 20 19.65 15.97 -0.29
C ARG A 20 18.52 15.95 -1.31
N LEU A 21 17.31 16.31 -0.91
CA LEU A 21 16.24 16.62 -1.84
C LEU A 21 15.98 18.13 -1.78
N ASP A 22 16.64 18.90 -2.65
CA ASP A 22 16.18 20.25 -3.07
C ASP A 22 14.82 20.18 -3.80
N ILE A 23 14.25 18.99 -3.92
CA ILE A 23 12.96 18.67 -4.51
C ILE A 23 12.05 18.42 -3.31
N GLY A 24 10.98 19.20 -3.13
CA GLY A 24 10.08 19.17 -1.96
C GLY A 24 9.29 17.86 -1.72
N VAL A 25 9.84 16.70 -2.08
CA VAL A 25 9.26 15.36 -1.87
C VAL A 25 9.29 15.03 -0.38
N CYS A 26 8.14 15.14 0.26
CA CYS A 26 7.99 14.88 1.69
C CYS A 26 7.80 13.38 1.96
N LEU A 27 8.90 12.62 1.93
CA LEU A 27 8.87 11.25 2.48
C LEU A 27 8.78 11.34 4.00
N ARG A 28 7.69 10.78 4.56
CA ARG A 28 7.46 10.74 6.00
C ARG A 28 8.23 9.60 6.63
N ASN A 29 8.73 9.86 7.83
CA ASN A 29 9.47 8.94 8.66
C ASN A 29 8.96 9.09 10.09
N THR A 30 8.53 8.00 10.70
CA THR A 30 7.77 8.08 11.93
C THR A 30 8.13 6.97 12.90
N SER A 31 8.79 7.34 13.99
CA SER A 31 8.68 6.58 15.23
C SER A 31 7.41 7.02 15.95
N GLY A 32 6.59 6.07 16.42
CA GLY A 32 5.38 6.37 17.20
C GLY A 32 4.19 6.91 16.42
N SER A 33 4.19 6.85 15.08
CA SER A 33 2.97 7.14 14.31
C SER A 33 1.90 6.06 14.52
N ALA A 34 0.63 6.47 14.47
CA ALA A 34 -0.52 5.58 14.45
C ALA A 34 -0.90 5.14 13.01
N ASP A 35 -0.11 5.49 12.01
CA ASP A 35 -0.39 5.15 10.61
C ASP A 35 -0.38 3.62 10.43
N ILE A 36 -1.38 3.15 9.68
CA ILE A 36 -1.53 1.75 9.29
C ILE A 36 -1.67 1.72 7.77
N PHE A 37 -0.88 0.88 7.13
CA PHE A 37 -0.94 0.65 5.70
C PHE A 37 -1.20 -0.82 5.40
N PHE A 38 -1.70 -1.06 4.20
CA PHE A 38 -2.08 -2.38 3.73
C PHE A 38 -1.42 -2.65 2.39
N HIS A 39 -0.79 -3.81 2.25
CA HIS A 39 -0.18 -4.27 1.00
C HIS A 39 -0.84 -5.57 0.55
N ILE A 40 -1.24 -5.66 -0.72
CA ILE A 40 -1.67 -6.92 -1.32
C ILE A 40 -0.51 -7.51 -2.10
N GLN A 41 -0.09 -8.70 -1.66
CA GLN A 41 0.85 -9.53 -2.39
C GLN A 41 0.08 -10.46 -3.34
N GLN A 42 0.43 -10.37 -4.61
CA GLN A 42 0.01 -11.32 -5.65
C GLN A 42 1.14 -12.33 -5.95
N PRO A 43 0.79 -13.54 -6.42
CA PRO A 43 1.79 -14.47 -6.95
C PRO A 43 2.64 -13.80 -8.06
N GLY A 44 3.96 -13.88 -7.93
CA GLY A 44 4.91 -13.28 -8.88
C GLY A 44 5.22 -11.79 -8.69
N GLY A 45 4.57 -11.11 -7.73
CA GLY A 45 4.91 -9.74 -7.33
C GLY A 45 6.00 -9.68 -6.25
N THR A 46 6.10 -8.53 -5.57
CA THR A 46 6.92 -8.37 -4.36
C THR A 46 6.53 -9.42 -3.32
N GLN A 47 7.50 -10.26 -2.90
CA GLN A 47 7.25 -11.36 -1.98
C GLN A 47 7.62 -10.95 -0.55
N TYR A 48 6.79 -11.37 0.40
CA TYR A 48 7.12 -11.30 1.82
C TYR A 48 8.16 -12.36 2.20
N ASP A 49 9.19 -11.92 2.91
CA ASP A 49 10.14 -12.78 3.62
C ASP A 49 10.05 -12.46 5.12
N PRO A 50 9.74 -13.43 6.01
CA PRO A 50 9.71 -13.19 7.45
C PRO A 50 11.02 -12.63 8.04
N ALA A 51 12.16 -12.89 7.41
CA ALA A 51 13.46 -12.41 7.88
C ALA A 51 13.76 -10.97 7.46
N THR A 52 13.21 -10.50 6.34
CA THR A 52 13.60 -9.21 5.72
C THR A 52 12.43 -8.30 5.36
N GLY A 53 11.20 -8.78 5.48
CA GLY A 53 9.97 -8.09 5.14
C GLY A 53 9.69 -8.08 3.64
N PHE A 54 9.23 -6.95 3.12
CA PHE A 54 9.02 -6.73 1.69
C PHE A 54 10.17 -5.93 1.10
N THR A 55 10.66 -6.39 -0.04
CA THR A 55 11.75 -5.74 -0.76
C THR A 55 11.27 -5.36 -2.16
N ALA A 56 11.46 -4.09 -2.52
CA ALA A 56 11.08 -3.58 -3.83
C ALA A 56 11.81 -4.34 -4.95
N GLY A 57 11.19 -4.39 -6.13
CA GLY A 57 11.74 -5.10 -7.29
C GLY A 57 13.14 -4.63 -7.68
N ASP A 58 13.38 -3.32 -7.55
CA ASP A 58 14.70 -2.71 -7.72
C ASP A 58 15.26 -2.19 -6.39
N ALA A 59 15.39 -3.06 -5.40
CA ALA A 59 15.94 -2.71 -4.08
C ALA A 59 17.41 -2.32 -4.06
N LYS A 60 18.14 -2.49 -5.18
CA LYS A 60 19.51 -1.95 -5.33
C LYS A 60 19.49 -0.46 -5.61
N THR A 61 18.39 0.05 -6.16
CA THR A 61 18.20 1.46 -6.41
C THR A 61 17.62 2.12 -5.17
N ASP A 62 18.47 2.84 -4.44
CA ASP A 62 18.05 3.74 -3.37
C ASP A 62 17.35 4.96 -4.01
N PRO A 63 16.03 5.14 -3.83
CA PRO A 63 15.29 6.26 -4.44
C PRO A 63 15.85 7.62 -4.02
N GLY A 64 16.46 7.71 -2.82
CA GLY A 64 17.08 8.93 -2.31
C GLY A 64 18.40 9.30 -2.99
N ARG A 65 18.94 8.41 -3.83
CA ARG A 65 20.16 8.64 -4.61
C ARG A 65 19.90 8.76 -6.10
N LEU A 66 18.64 8.66 -6.51
CA LEU A 66 18.27 8.87 -7.90
C LEU A 66 18.38 10.35 -8.26
N SER A 67 18.87 10.64 -9.46
CA SER A 67 18.67 11.97 -10.05
C SER A 67 17.18 12.22 -10.26
N GLN A 68 16.77 13.48 -10.30
CA GLN A 68 15.36 13.85 -10.50
C GLN A 68 14.74 13.17 -11.74
N ASP A 69 15.46 13.13 -12.87
CA ASP A 69 14.98 12.47 -14.07
C ASP A 69 14.78 10.95 -13.88
N LYS A 70 15.68 10.28 -13.17
CA LYS A 70 15.55 8.85 -12.88
C LYS A 70 14.40 8.57 -11.91
N LEU A 71 14.22 9.43 -10.91
CA LEU A 71 13.12 9.34 -9.98
C LEU A 71 11.78 9.54 -10.69
N ARG A 72 11.69 10.54 -11.58
CA ARG A 72 10.51 10.77 -12.43
C ARG A 72 10.19 9.54 -13.27
N THR A 73 11.16 8.97 -13.97
CA THR A 73 10.96 7.75 -14.77
C THR A 73 10.54 6.56 -13.90
N ALA A 74 11.11 6.41 -12.70
CA ALA A 74 10.71 5.35 -11.78
C ALA A 74 9.25 5.51 -11.31
N VAL A 75 8.78 6.75 -11.11
CA VAL A 75 7.39 7.06 -10.74
C VAL A 75 6.44 6.82 -11.90
N GLU A 76 6.78 7.26 -13.12
CA GLU A 76 6.00 6.97 -14.33
C GLU A 76 5.85 5.46 -14.53
N HIS A 77 6.96 4.73 -14.41
CA HIS A 77 6.98 3.26 -14.52
C HIS A 77 6.21 2.57 -13.39
N HIS A 78 6.21 3.11 -12.16
CA HIS A 78 5.40 2.54 -11.06
C HIS A 78 3.89 2.70 -11.30
N SER A 79 3.47 3.76 -11.99
CA SER A 79 2.06 3.99 -12.29
C SER A 79 1.46 2.91 -13.20
N GLU A 80 2.29 2.25 -14.00
CA GLU A 80 1.90 1.13 -14.84
C GLU A 80 1.95 -0.20 -14.06
N TRP A 81 0.79 -0.86 -13.92
CA TRP A 81 0.66 -2.05 -13.08
C TRP A 81 1.67 -3.17 -13.43
N TYR A 82 1.87 -3.46 -14.71
CA TYR A 82 2.79 -4.50 -15.21
C TYR A 82 4.27 -4.20 -14.95
N SER A 83 4.56 -2.94 -14.70
CA SER A 83 5.91 -2.37 -14.58
C SER A 83 6.36 -2.26 -13.12
N ARG A 84 5.43 -2.47 -12.16
CA ARG A 84 5.70 -2.38 -10.71
C ARG A 84 6.73 -3.39 -10.20
N THR A 85 6.89 -4.54 -10.86
CA THR A 85 7.86 -5.59 -10.48
C THR A 85 9.33 -5.14 -10.57
N HIS A 86 9.61 -4.04 -11.27
CA HIS A 86 10.95 -3.44 -11.36
C HIS A 86 11.02 -2.05 -10.73
N SER A 87 9.96 -1.65 -10.02
CA SER A 87 9.95 -0.37 -9.34
C SER A 87 10.80 -0.42 -8.07
N PRO A 88 11.46 0.70 -7.69
CA PRO A 88 12.09 0.82 -6.40
C PRO A 88 11.09 1.16 -5.27
N PHE A 89 9.79 1.13 -5.58
CA PHE A 89 8.71 1.40 -4.64
C PHE A 89 7.86 0.15 -4.37
N ILE A 90 7.36 0.05 -3.14
CA ILE A 90 6.36 -0.93 -2.72
C ILE A 90 5.03 -0.19 -2.56
N SER A 91 4.03 -0.62 -3.33
CA SER A 91 2.67 -0.06 -3.30
C SER A 91 1.92 -0.51 -2.05
N THR A 92 1.29 0.44 -1.37
CA THR A 92 0.50 0.23 -0.15
C THR A 92 -0.70 1.17 -0.14
N PHE A 93 -1.65 0.96 0.76
CA PHE A 93 -2.85 1.77 0.86
C PHE A 93 -3.20 2.03 2.32
N ASP A 94 -3.77 3.19 2.64
CA ASP A 94 -4.21 3.57 4.00
C ASP A 94 -5.68 3.18 4.30
N ASN A 95 -6.37 2.58 3.32
CA ASN A 95 -7.79 2.26 3.41
C ASN A 95 -8.05 0.76 3.20
N LEU A 96 -8.34 0.04 4.29
CA LEU A 96 -8.61 -1.40 4.26
C LEU A 96 -9.78 -1.76 3.35
N ASP A 97 -10.90 -1.02 3.39
CA ASP A 97 -12.08 -1.34 2.58
C ASP A 97 -11.80 -1.23 1.08
N ASN A 98 -10.97 -0.26 0.68
CA ASN A 98 -10.53 -0.12 -0.70
C ASN A 98 -9.65 -1.31 -1.12
N VAL A 99 -8.73 -1.71 -0.25
CA VAL A 99 -7.81 -2.85 -0.48
C VAL A 99 -8.59 -4.16 -0.62
N LEU A 100 -9.56 -4.39 0.25
CA LEU A 100 -10.42 -5.59 0.20
C LEU A 100 -11.27 -5.63 -1.07
N ARG A 101 -11.89 -4.51 -1.48
CA ARG A 101 -12.61 -4.43 -2.76
C ARG A 101 -11.69 -4.69 -3.96
N TRP A 102 -10.46 -4.21 -3.88
CA TRP A 102 -9.46 -4.41 -4.93
C TRP A 102 -8.98 -5.87 -4.97
N ALA A 103 -8.84 -6.53 -3.82
CA ALA A 103 -8.58 -7.97 -3.73
C ALA A 103 -9.69 -8.80 -4.38
N ASP A 104 -10.96 -8.43 -4.16
CA ASP A 104 -12.11 -9.11 -4.77
C ASP A 104 -12.08 -8.97 -6.30
N LYS A 105 -11.84 -7.75 -6.80
CA LYS A 105 -11.69 -7.50 -8.25
C LYS A 105 -10.55 -8.33 -8.85
N MET A 106 -9.41 -8.42 -8.16
CA MET A 106 -8.26 -9.21 -8.60
C MET A 106 -8.58 -10.71 -8.60
N LYS A 107 -9.28 -11.21 -7.58
CA LYS A 107 -9.72 -12.60 -7.51
C LYS A 107 -10.63 -12.95 -8.69
N SER A 108 -11.67 -12.15 -8.95
CA SER A 108 -12.56 -12.34 -10.09
C SER A 108 -11.82 -12.30 -11.43
N PHE A 109 -10.87 -11.37 -11.60
CA PHE A 109 -10.06 -11.32 -12.83
C PHE A 109 -9.21 -12.58 -13.04
N ARG A 110 -8.63 -13.12 -11.97
CA ARG A 110 -7.83 -14.35 -12.01
C ARG A 110 -8.69 -15.57 -12.34
N GLU A 111 -9.87 -15.67 -11.74
CA GLU A 111 -10.84 -16.73 -12.02
C GLU A 111 -11.28 -16.71 -13.50
N MET A 112 -11.59 -15.54 -14.05
CA MET A 112 -11.91 -15.37 -15.47
C MET A 112 -10.76 -15.80 -16.41
N ARG A 113 -9.51 -15.70 -15.94
CA ARG A 113 -8.30 -16.12 -16.69
C ARG A 113 -7.93 -17.58 -16.45
N GLY A 114 -8.73 -18.34 -15.68
CA GLY A 114 -8.43 -19.73 -15.32
C GLY A 114 -7.24 -19.87 -14.36
N ILE A 115 -6.82 -18.78 -13.70
CA ILE A 115 -5.71 -18.77 -12.74
C ILE A 115 -6.27 -19.11 -11.35
N THR A 116 -6.26 -20.39 -11.00
CA THR A 116 -6.81 -20.89 -9.73
C THR A 116 -5.74 -21.15 -8.66
N SER A 117 -4.46 -21.11 -9.01
CA SER A 117 -3.36 -21.39 -8.09
C SER A 117 -2.81 -20.11 -7.44
N GLY A 118 -2.57 -20.15 -6.13
CA GLY A 118 -1.93 -19.10 -5.33
C GLY A 118 -2.91 -18.10 -4.72
N SER A 119 -2.94 -18.02 -3.40
CA SER A 119 -3.78 -17.06 -2.66
C SER A 119 -3.24 -15.63 -2.81
N LEU A 120 -4.14 -14.65 -2.79
CA LEU A 120 -3.75 -13.27 -2.51
C LEU A 120 -3.46 -13.17 -1.02
N CYS A 121 -2.32 -12.58 -0.67
CA CYS A 121 -1.97 -12.31 0.72
C CYS A 121 -2.10 -10.81 0.99
N LEU A 122 -2.45 -10.47 2.23
CA LEU A 122 -2.50 -9.11 2.74
C LEU A 122 -1.41 -8.97 3.81
N ALA A 123 -0.75 -7.81 3.86
CA ALA A 123 0.07 -7.40 4.97
C ALA A 123 -0.49 -6.14 5.63
N GLU A 124 -0.52 -6.12 6.95
CA GLU A 124 -0.79 -4.92 7.76
C GLU A 124 0.53 -4.33 8.25
N ILE A 125 0.85 -3.14 7.78
CA ILE A 125 2.13 -2.45 7.95
C ILE A 125 1.94 -1.29 8.93
N ARG A 126 2.75 -1.27 9.99
CA ARG A 126 2.73 -0.27 11.05
C ARG A 126 4.11 0.37 11.17
N PRO A 127 4.44 1.39 10.37
CA PRO A 127 5.77 2.01 10.39
C PRO A 127 6.09 2.65 11.74
N GLY A 128 5.07 3.05 12.53
CA GLY A 128 5.26 3.58 13.88
C GLY A 128 5.91 2.62 14.88
N LEU A 129 5.97 1.32 14.58
CA LEU A 129 6.70 0.33 15.38
C LEU A 129 8.22 0.43 15.21
N LEU A 130 8.69 1.14 14.19
CA LEU A 130 10.11 1.26 13.88
C LEU A 130 10.73 2.51 14.54
N PRO A 131 12.05 2.49 14.75
CA PRO A 131 12.81 3.69 15.04
C PRO A 131 12.65 4.73 13.92
N TRP A 132 12.83 5.99 14.29
CA TRP A 132 12.89 7.07 13.32
C TRP A 132 14.10 6.86 12.41
N GLY A 133 13.89 6.85 11.10
CA GLY A 133 14.92 6.74 10.05
C GLY A 133 14.77 5.47 9.22
N THR A 134 13.99 4.49 9.70
CA THR A 134 14.04 3.13 9.16
C THR A 134 13.30 2.97 7.84
N VAL A 135 12.13 3.58 7.69
CA VAL A 135 11.31 3.48 6.47
C VAL A 135 10.87 4.86 6.00
N TRP A 136 10.66 4.97 4.69
CA TRP A 136 10.28 6.19 4.01
C TRP A 136 9.07 5.93 3.12
N TYR A 137 8.01 6.69 3.33
CA TYR A 137 6.80 6.57 2.52
C TYR A 137 6.16 7.92 2.23
N THR A 138 5.40 8.00 1.14
CA THR A 138 4.63 9.18 0.76
C THR A 138 3.39 8.77 -0.02
N ARG A 139 2.40 9.67 -0.11
CA ARG A 139 1.28 9.50 -1.03
C ARG A 139 1.81 9.54 -2.46
N PHE A 140 1.37 8.58 -3.27
CA PHE A 140 1.89 8.44 -4.62
C PHE A 140 1.49 9.63 -5.50
N CYS A 141 0.30 10.20 -5.32
CA CYS A 141 -0.13 11.40 -6.04
C CYS A 141 0.72 12.64 -5.71
N ASP A 142 1.14 12.79 -4.45
CA ASP A 142 2.06 13.85 -4.06
C ASP A 142 3.42 13.64 -4.72
N LEU A 143 3.94 12.41 -4.70
CA LEU A 143 5.20 12.08 -5.37
C LEU A 143 5.16 12.37 -6.89
N ILE A 144 4.08 12.00 -7.58
CA ILE A 144 3.89 12.29 -9.02
C ILE A 144 4.00 13.79 -9.28
N ARG A 145 3.31 14.60 -8.48
CA ARG A 145 3.33 16.06 -8.58
C ARG A 145 4.73 16.61 -8.32
N ASP A 146 5.36 16.18 -7.23
CA ASP A 146 6.61 16.76 -6.74
C ASP A 146 7.79 16.45 -7.69
N VAL A 147 7.76 15.31 -8.40
CA VAL A 147 8.80 14.95 -9.40
C VAL A 147 8.44 15.36 -10.83
N GLY A 148 7.23 15.87 -11.05
CA GLY A 148 6.72 16.25 -12.37
C GLY A 148 6.54 15.06 -13.33
N ALA A 149 6.10 13.90 -12.81
CA ALA A 149 5.85 12.70 -13.60
C ALA A 149 4.58 12.81 -14.45
N LYS A 150 4.60 12.28 -15.67
CA LYS A 150 3.44 12.24 -16.57
C LYS A 150 2.69 10.92 -16.42
N VAL A 151 1.66 10.93 -15.58
CA VAL A 151 0.77 9.78 -15.35
C VAL A 151 -0.60 10.09 -15.94
N GLN A 152 -1.15 9.19 -16.77
CA GLN A 152 -2.41 9.42 -17.49
C GLN A 152 -3.62 9.57 -16.56
N ASP A 153 -3.65 8.83 -15.44
CA ASP A 153 -4.77 8.82 -14.51
C ASP A 153 -4.25 8.82 -13.07
N VAL A 154 -4.04 10.02 -12.54
CA VAL A 154 -3.57 10.22 -11.16
C VAL A 154 -4.66 9.85 -10.16
N ALA A 155 -5.94 9.99 -10.53
CA ALA A 155 -7.08 9.74 -9.65
C ALA A 155 -7.18 8.27 -9.24
N LYS A 156 -6.78 7.34 -10.11
CA LYS A 156 -6.64 5.90 -9.78
C LYS A 156 -5.72 5.63 -8.58
N ASN A 157 -4.79 6.53 -8.28
CA ASN A 157 -3.79 6.36 -7.24
C ASN A 157 -4.05 7.20 -5.97
N LYS A 158 -5.26 7.75 -5.81
CA LYS A 158 -5.59 8.68 -4.71
C LYS A 158 -5.39 8.12 -3.29
N TYR A 159 -5.51 6.80 -3.13
CA TYR A 159 -5.34 6.11 -1.84
C TYR A 159 -4.01 5.35 -1.75
N GLU A 160 -3.16 5.49 -2.77
CA GLU A 160 -1.90 4.76 -2.85
C GLU A 160 -0.80 5.53 -2.11
N TYR A 161 -0.09 4.78 -1.27
CA TYR A 161 1.16 5.17 -0.64
C TYR A 161 2.27 4.28 -1.17
N VAL A 162 3.43 4.88 -1.38
CA VAL A 162 4.62 4.15 -1.81
C VAL A 162 5.67 4.15 -0.73
N PHE A 163 6.17 2.97 -0.40
CA PHE A 163 7.36 2.79 0.45
C PHE A 163 8.60 2.66 -0.43
N ALA A 164 9.68 3.37 -0.07
CA ALA A 164 10.93 3.32 -0.81
C ALA A 164 11.80 2.12 -0.37
N GLY A 165 12.18 1.27 -1.33
CA GLY A 165 13.19 0.22 -1.14
C GLY A 165 12.72 -1.01 -0.36
N ASN A 166 12.46 -0.87 0.95
CA ASN A 166 12.13 -2.00 1.82
C ASN A 166 11.11 -1.60 2.91
N ILE A 167 10.25 -2.56 3.25
CA ILE A 167 9.41 -2.55 4.45
C ILE A 167 9.91 -3.69 5.33
N PRO A 168 10.63 -3.43 6.43
CA PRO A 168 11.18 -4.46 7.30
C PRO A 168 10.10 -5.33 7.92
N SER A 169 10.43 -6.57 8.27
CA SER A 169 9.46 -7.50 8.87
C SER A 169 8.96 -7.01 10.22
N GLU A 170 9.74 -6.21 10.95
CA GLU A 170 9.33 -5.59 12.22
C GLU A 170 8.21 -4.55 12.07
N ALA A 171 7.99 -4.02 10.87
CA ALA A 171 6.83 -3.17 10.58
C ALA A 171 5.57 -3.99 10.25
N ILE A 172 5.69 -5.30 10.03
CA ILE A 172 4.56 -6.14 9.61
C ILE A 172 3.87 -6.71 10.86
N SER A 173 2.72 -6.13 11.18
CA SER A 173 1.91 -6.55 12.32
C SER A 173 1.04 -7.78 12.03
N TRP A 174 0.72 -8.01 10.76
CA TRP A 174 -0.01 -9.19 10.30
C TRP A 174 0.33 -9.50 8.84
N TYR A 175 0.42 -10.78 8.49
CA TYR A 175 0.55 -11.25 7.10
C TYR A 175 -0.16 -12.60 6.93
N GLY A 176 -0.92 -12.75 5.86
CA GLY A 176 -1.60 -14.01 5.54
C GLY A 176 -2.60 -13.88 4.39
N PRO A 177 -3.32 -14.97 4.04
CA PRO A 177 -4.34 -14.95 3.00
C PRO A 177 -5.43 -13.92 3.29
N VAL A 178 -5.89 -13.20 2.26
CA VAL A 178 -6.95 -12.17 2.39
C VAL A 178 -8.21 -12.74 3.07
N ASP A 179 -8.61 -13.96 2.72
CA ASP A 179 -9.79 -14.61 3.28
C ASP A 179 -9.65 -14.88 4.80
N GLU A 180 -8.44 -15.18 5.28
CA GLU A 180 -8.17 -15.34 6.71
C GLU A 180 -8.23 -14.01 7.46
N TYR A 181 -7.74 -12.92 6.85
CA TYR A 181 -7.84 -11.58 7.44
C TYR A 181 -9.29 -11.18 7.66
N ARG A 182 -10.16 -11.40 6.66
CA ARG A 182 -11.60 -11.14 6.76
C ARG A 182 -12.23 -11.90 7.93
N GLY A 183 -11.93 -13.19 8.05
CA GLY A 183 -12.42 -14.00 9.16
C GLY A 183 -11.95 -13.49 10.54
N CYS A 184 -10.73 -12.93 10.63
CA CYS A 184 -10.26 -12.26 11.86
C CYS A 184 -11.03 -10.97 12.15
N LEU A 185 -11.29 -10.15 11.14
CA LEU A 185 -12.02 -8.90 11.26
C LEU A 185 -13.46 -9.15 11.76
N GLU A 186 -14.17 -10.08 11.13
CA GLU A 186 -15.53 -10.47 11.48
C GLU A 186 -15.63 -10.98 12.92
N ARG A 187 -14.69 -11.84 13.35
CA ARG A 187 -14.63 -12.32 14.74
C ARG A 187 -14.40 -11.20 15.74
N THR A 188 -13.57 -10.22 15.39
CA THR A 188 -13.27 -9.08 16.25
C THR A 188 -14.48 -8.16 16.38
N GLN A 189 -15.15 -7.87 15.26
CA GLN A 189 -16.39 -7.09 15.23
C GLN A 189 -17.50 -7.78 16.03
N GLN A 190 -17.70 -9.09 15.83
CA GLN A 190 -18.69 -9.86 16.59
C GLN A 190 -18.38 -9.86 18.09
N SER A 191 -17.11 -9.97 18.47
CA SER A 191 -16.69 -9.91 19.88
C SER A 191 -16.98 -8.54 20.50
N ALA A 192 -16.73 -7.46 19.77
CA ALA A 192 -17.03 -6.10 20.21
C ALA A 192 -18.54 -5.87 20.39
N LEU A 193 -19.36 -6.39 19.46
CA LEU A 193 -20.82 -6.36 19.57
C LEU A 193 -21.30 -7.14 20.80
N ASN A 194 -20.78 -8.35 21.01
CA ASN A 194 -21.13 -9.17 22.18
C ASN A 194 -20.75 -8.48 23.49
N LEU A 195 -19.60 -7.80 23.55
CA LEU A 195 -19.19 -7.01 24.73
C LEU A 195 -20.10 -5.81 24.95
N SER A 196 -20.45 -5.08 23.89
CA SER A 196 -21.39 -3.95 23.96
C SER A 196 -22.75 -4.39 24.51
N GLU A 197 -23.28 -5.51 24.02
CA GLU A 197 -24.52 -6.09 24.54
C GLU A 197 -24.37 -6.51 26.01
N LEU A 198 -23.26 -7.15 26.38
CA LEU A 198 -22.98 -7.50 27.78
C LEU A 198 -22.94 -6.26 28.68
N PHE A 199 -22.35 -5.15 28.25
CA PHE A 199 -22.34 -3.90 29.00
C PHE A 199 -23.74 -3.28 29.15
N LYS A 200 -24.60 -3.38 28.13
CA LYS A 200 -26.01 -2.97 28.23
C LYS A 200 -26.76 -3.80 29.27
N HIS A 201 -26.56 -5.12 29.27
CA HIS A 201 -27.22 -6.03 30.19
C HIS A 201 -26.71 -5.91 31.64
N LEU A 202 -25.44 -5.54 31.84
CA LEU A 202 -24.86 -5.32 33.17
C LEU A 202 -25.34 -4.04 33.87
N ASN A 203 -26.15 -3.21 33.21
CA ASN A 203 -26.85 -2.05 33.77
C ASN A 203 -26.03 -1.23 34.79
N ILE A 204 -24.78 -0.91 34.46
CA ILE A 204 -23.96 0.01 35.24
C ILE A 204 -24.47 1.42 34.96
N GLN A 205 -25.55 1.82 35.62
CA GLN A 205 -26.13 3.17 35.58
C GLN A 205 -25.21 4.26 36.17
N GLY A 206 -23.95 3.96 36.50
CA GLY A 206 -23.02 4.88 37.17
C GLY A 206 -21.84 5.40 36.33
N GLY A 207 -21.69 5.02 35.05
CA GLY A 207 -20.44 5.30 34.32
C GLY A 207 -20.53 5.51 32.81
N ALA A 208 -21.73 5.72 32.26
CA ALA A 208 -21.96 5.79 30.81
C ALA A 208 -21.23 6.93 30.07
N ASN A 209 -20.62 7.90 30.77
CA ASN A 209 -19.97 9.06 30.16
C ASN A 209 -18.50 8.86 29.76
N LYS A 210 -17.89 7.68 29.91
CA LYS A 210 -16.46 7.48 29.58
C LYS A 210 -16.13 6.41 28.54
N VAL A 211 -17.08 5.59 28.11
CA VAL A 211 -16.80 4.50 27.15
C VAL A 211 -17.04 4.93 25.69
N GLY A 212 -17.89 5.94 25.46
CA GLY A 212 -18.12 6.48 24.11
C GLY A 212 -16.89 7.17 23.49
N THR A 213 -15.95 7.63 24.32
CA THR A 213 -14.79 8.41 23.88
C THR A 213 -13.59 7.53 23.47
N LEU A 214 -13.63 6.21 23.71
CA LEU A 214 -12.51 5.32 23.39
C LEU A 214 -12.56 4.73 21.97
N LEU A 215 -13.65 4.96 21.23
CA LEU A 215 -13.83 4.53 19.85
C LEU A 215 -13.81 5.69 18.84
N GLN A 216 -13.56 6.92 19.27
CA GLN A 216 -13.39 8.09 18.41
C GLN A 216 -12.18 8.92 18.87
N GLY A 217 -11.08 8.82 18.11
CA GLY A 217 -10.06 9.86 17.96
C GLY A 217 -9.24 10.28 19.20
N ASN A 218 -7.94 9.98 19.18
CA ASN A 218 -6.95 10.82 19.85
C ASN A 218 -6.94 12.20 19.16
N GLY A 219 -7.78 13.12 19.64
CA GLY A 219 -7.76 14.53 19.29
C GLY A 219 -7.59 15.35 20.57
N THR A 220 -6.43 15.98 20.69
CA THR A 220 -6.07 16.91 21.77
C THR A 220 -7.07 18.07 21.81
N LEU A 221 -7.74 18.26 22.95
CA LEU A 221 -8.61 19.41 23.22
C LEU A 221 -7.74 20.61 23.63
N GLU A 222 -7.45 21.50 22.69
CA GLU A 222 -7.21 22.90 23.01
C GLU A 222 -8.53 23.66 22.89
N GLN A 223 -8.91 24.33 23.99
CA GLN A 223 -10.05 25.24 24.05
C GLN A 223 -9.60 26.61 23.58
N GLU A 224 -10.31 27.22 22.63
CA GLU A 224 -10.46 28.68 22.50
C GLU A 224 -11.76 29.04 21.74
N PRO A 225 -12.27 30.28 21.90
CA PRO A 225 -13.69 30.53 22.12
C PRO A 225 -14.52 30.95 20.89
N GLU A 226 -15.84 30.89 21.10
CA GLU A 226 -16.94 31.26 20.22
C GLU A 226 -16.81 32.62 19.52
N VAL A 227 -17.04 32.63 18.20
CA VAL A 227 -17.51 33.82 17.47
C VAL A 227 -18.65 33.44 16.52
N ARG A 228 -19.68 34.29 16.54
CA ARG A 228 -21.02 34.16 15.97
C ARG A 228 -21.09 34.22 14.43
N ASN A 229 -22.07 33.46 13.91
CA ASN A 229 -22.97 33.66 12.77
C ASN A 229 -22.61 34.66 11.66
N ASN A 230 -22.68 34.17 10.41
CA ASN A 230 -23.69 34.66 9.47
C ASN A 230 -23.96 33.62 8.37
N GLU A 231 -25.25 33.43 8.11
CA GLU A 231 -25.85 32.72 6.98
C GLU A 231 -25.40 33.35 5.66
N LEU A 232 -25.30 32.53 4.59
CA LEU A 232 -25.75 32.88 3.24
C LEU A 232 -25.82 31.61 2.38
N ASP A 233 -27.08 31.26 2.09
CA ASP A 233 -27.64 30.63 0.89
C ASP A 233 -26.75 30.45 -0.34
N GLY A 234 -26.96 29.34 -1.04
CA GLY A 234 -26.72 29.24 -2.48
C GLY A 234 -26.61 27.81 -3.00
N SER A 235 -27.73 27.30 -3.52
CA SER A 235 -27.91 26.38 -4.67
C SER A 235 -26.63 25.74 -5.25
N GLY A 236 -26.49 24.43 -5.39
CA GLY A 236 -27.44 23.50 -6.00
C GLY A 236 -27.08 23.33 -7.47
N GLU A 237 -26.42 22.23 -7.84
CA GLU A 237 -26.45 21.61 -9.16
C GLU A 237 -25.76 20.23 -9.07
N GLU A 238 -26.60 19.20 -9.14
CA GLU A 238 -26.26 17.80 -9.37
C GLU A 238 -25.99 17.68 -10.87
N GLU A 239 -24.82 17.14 -11.27
CA GLU A 239 -24.60 16.72 -12.65
C GLU A 239 -24.31 15.22 -12.69
N GLU A 240 -25.03 14.61 -13.63
CA GLU A 240 -25.29 13.19 -13.82
C GLU A 240 -24.06 12.43 -14.34
N GLU A 241 -23.92 11.19 -13.88
CA GLU A 241 -22.97 10.20 -14.40
C GLU A 241 -23.49 9.65 -15.74
N GLU A 242 -22.78 9.90 -16.84
CA GLU A 242 -22.97 9.15 -18.10
C GLU A 242 -21.97 7.97 -18.14
N GLU A 243 -22.53 6.76 -18.05
CA GLU A 243 -21.85 5.50 -18.37
C GLU A 243 -21.81 5.32 -19.91
N GLU A 244 -20.62 5.36 -20.52
CA GLU A 244 -20.42 4.86 -21.88
C GLU A 244 -19.79 3.45 -21.84
N GLU A 245 -20.60 2.46 -22.23
CA GLU A 245 -20.16 1.12 -22.61
C GLU A 245 -19.51 1.15 -24.01
N GLU A 246 -18.19 0.94 -24.09
CA GLU A 246 -17.55 0.56 -25.36
C GLU A 246 -17.28 -0.95 -25.40
N GLU A 247 -18.18 -1.68 -26.06
CA GLU A 247 -17.88 -2.98 -26.65
C GLU A 247 -16.85 -2.81 -27.78
N ARG A 248 -15.61 -3.25 -27.56
CA ARG A 248 -14.69 -3.57 -28.65
C ARG A 248 -14.33 -5.06 -28.64
N SER A 249 -15.00 -5.78 -29.54
CA SER A 249 -14.53 -7.05 -30.06
C SER A 249 -13.21 -6.86 -30.79
N SER A 250 -12.16 -7.54 -30.35
CA SER A 250 -10.96 -7.75 -31.18
C SER A 250 -10.63 -9.24 -31.16
N GLU A 251 -10.83 -9.85 -32.32
CA GLU A 251 -10.41 -11.21 -32.69
C GLU A 251 -8.92 -11.45 -32.37
N PRO A 252 -8.52 -12.68 -31.98
CA PRO A 252 -7.12 -13.02 -31.81
C PRO A 252 -6.42 -13.20 -33.17
N PRO A 253 -5.21 -12.65 -33.37
CA PRO A 253 -4.43 -12.93 -34.56
C PRO A 253 -3.97 -14.40 -34.58
N ALA A 254 -4.21 -15.03 -35.72
CA ALA A 254 -3.76 -16.36 -36.05
C ALA A 254 -2.22 -16.45 -36.08
N GLY A 255 -1.70 -17.55 -35.55
CA GLY A 255 -0.41 -18.10 -35.96
C GLY A 255 0.72 -17.97 -34.95
N LEU A 256 0.87 -18.99 -34.11
CA LEU A 256 2.19 -19.46 -33.69
C LEU A 256 2.18 -20.99 -33.71
N GLN A 257 3.01 -21.52 -34.60
CA GLN A 257 3.18 -22.95 -34.89
C GLN A 257 3.84 -23.66 -33.72
N SER A 258 3.30 -24.82 -33.39
CA SER A 258 3.85 -25.79 -32.45
C SER A 258 5.19 -26.34 -32.95
N ALA A 259 6.27 -26.07 -32.23
CA ALA A 259 7.53 -26.80 -32.40
C ALA A 259 7.45 -28.11 -31.60
N GLN A 260 7.29 -29.23 -32.33
CA GLN A 260 7.49 -30.58 -31.80
C GLN A 260 8.95 -30.78 -31.42
N MET A 261 9.21 -31.05 -30.14
CA MET A 261 10.51 -31.51 -29.66
C MET A 261 10.56 -33.04 -29.83
N VAL A 262 11.28 -33.49 -30.86
CA VAL A 262 11.55 -34.92 -31.12
C VAL A 262 12.66 -35.38 -30.19
N LEU A 263 12.33 -36.31 -29.29
CA LEU A 263 13.29 -37.10 -28.53
C LEU A 263 13.90 -38.17 -29.45
N HIS A 264 15.19 -38.06 -29.73
CA HIS A 264 15.98 -39.18 -30.24
C HIS A 264 16.95 -39.66 -29.18
N GLY A 265 16.64 -40.84 -28.64
CA GLY A 265 17.58 -41.68 -27.93
C GLY A 265 18.58 -42.27 -28.92
N GLY A 266 19.85 -42.05 -28.65
CA GLY A 266 20.97 -42.67 -29.35
C GLY A 266 21.85 -43.39 -28.33
N THR A 267 21.72 -44.71 -28.30
CA THR A 267 22.64 -45.67 -27.66
C THR A 267 23.96 -45.75 -28.43
N GLY A 268 25.09 -45.87 -27.71
CA GLY A 268 26.39 -46.29 -28.26
C GLY A 268 27.56 -45.75 -27.41
N LEU A 269 27.98 -46.44 -26.35
CA LEU A 269 29.06 -47.46 -26.33
C LEU A 269 30.42 -46.97 -26.85
N SER A 270 31.36 -46.81 -25.89
CA SER A 270 32.81 -47.21 -25.88
C SER A 270 33.68 -46.80 -27.08
N PHE A 271 34.84 -46.15 -26.92
CA PHE A 271 35.95 -46.29 -25.97
C PHE A 271 36.63 -44.94 -25.73
#